data_AF-A0A920HHL2-F1
#
_entry.id   AF-A0A920HHL2-F1
#
_cell.length_a   1.000
_cell.length_b   1.000
_cell.length_c   1.000
_cell.angle_alpha   90.00
_cell.angle_beta   90.00
_cell.angle_gamma   90.00
#
_symmetry.space_group_name_H-M   'P 1'
#
loop_
_entity.id
_entity.type
_entity.pdbx_description
1 polymer ?
#
loop_
_entity_poly.entity_id
_entity_poly.type
_entity_poly.pdbx_seq_one_letter_code
_entity_poly.pdbx_strand_id
1 'polypeptide(L)' 'MISVIFPDDSVKKFDKGVKVIDVAKSISEGLARKVISASFNNETLELNSKLDH' A
#
# COMPACT_ATOMS: atom_id res chain seq x y z
N MET A 1 -9.72 6.91 7.50
CA MET A 1 -9.84 6.10 6.28
C MET A 1 -9.20 6.86 5.14
N ILE A 2 -8.33 6.20 4.37
CA ILE A 2 -7.70 6.71 3.15
C ILE A 2 -8.20 5.89 1.95
N SER A 3 -8.26 6.51 0.78
CA SER A 3 -8.58 5.83 -0.48
C SER A 3 -7.30 5.70 -1.29
N VAL A 4 -6.88 4.47 -1.57
CA VAL A 4 -5.71 4.18 -2.40
C VAL A 4 -6.18 3.76 -3.78
N ILE A 5 -5.65 4.45 -4.79
CA ILE A 5 -5.87 4.15 -6.21
C ILE A 5 -4.67 3.33 -6.69
N PHE A 6 -4.95 2.19 -7.30
CA PHE A 6 -3.93 1.33 -7.89
C PHE A 6 -3.75 1.62 -9.38
N PRO A 7 -2.65 1.15 -10.00
CA PRO A 7 -2.37 1.40 -11.42
C PRO A 7 -3.41 0.83 -12.40
N ASP A 8 -4.30 -0.04 -11.93
CA ASP A 8 -5.43 -0.61 -12.67
C ASP A 8 -6.74 0.18 -12.49
N ASP A 9 -6.67 1.41 -11.99
CA ASP A 9 -7.81 2.27 -11.62
C ASP A 9 -8.70 1.71 -10.49
N SER A 10 -8.30 0.60 -9.86
CA SER A 10 -9.03 0.06 -8.73
C SER A 10 -8.84 0.95 -7.49
N VAL A 11 -9.92 1.16 -6.74
CA VAL A 11 -9.91 1.96 -5.52
C VAL A 11 -10.19 1.06 -4.33
N LYS A 12 -9.26 0.99 -3.36
CA LYS A 12 -9.50 0.33 -2.08
C LYS A 12 -9.41 1.34 -0.94
N LYS A 13 -10.23 1.11 0.08
CA LYS A 13 -10.25 1.92 1.30
C LYS A 13 -9.47 1.19 2.39
N PHE A 14 -8.61 1.93 3.06
CA PHE A 14 -7.84 1.44 4.19
C PHE A 14 -7.97 2.39 5.38
N ASP A 15 -7.64 1.91 6.57
CA ASP A 15 -7.54 2.76 7.74
C ASP A 15 -6.37 3.75 7.63
N LYS A 16 -6.53 4.89 8.30
CA LYS A 16 -5.46 5.88 8.33
C LYS A 16 -4.30 5.29 9.14
N GLY A 17 -3.09 5.40 8.61
CA GLY A 17 -1.89 4.80 9.19
C GLY A 17 -1.72 3.32 8.84
N VAL A 18 -2.45 2.80 7.84
CA VAL A 18 -2.22 1.46 7.28
C VAL A 18 -0.77 1.36 6.79
N LYS A 19 -0.13 0.21 6.97
CA LYS A 19 1.23 0.00 6.48
C LYS A 19 1.23 -0.43 5.03
N VAL A 20 2.29 -0.07 4.31
CA VAL A 20 2.54 -0.53 2.94
C VAL A 20 2.41 -2.06 2.81
N ILE A 21 2.95 -2.81 3.77
CA ILE A 21 2.86 -4.28 3.76
C ILE A 21 1.41 -4.80 3.86
N ASP A 22 0.54 -4.12 4.60
CA ASP A 22 -0.84 -4.53 4.76
C ASP A 22 -1.66 -4.23 3.50
N VAL A 23 -1.32 -3.14 2.80
CA VAL A 23 -1.85 -2.87 1.45
C VAL A 23 -1.42 -3.98 0.48
N ALA A 24 -0.15 -4.37 0.50
CA ALA A 24 0.36 -5.46 -0.35
C ALA A 24 -0.31 -6.81 -0.06
N LYS A 25 -0.55 -7.15 1.22
CA LYS A 25 -1.31 -8.35 1.62
C LYS A 25 -2.74 -8.35 1.09
N SER A 26 -3.40 -7.19 1.07
CA SER A 26 -4.76 -7.05 0.51
C SER A 26 -4.84 -7.35 -0.98
N ILE A 27 -3.70 -7.28 -1.70
CA ILE A 27 -3.60 -7.66 -3.11
C ILE A 27 -3.33 -9.15 -3.19
N SER A 28 -2.28 -9.64 -2.53
CA SER A 28 -2.05 -11.07 -2.31
C SER A 28 -0.93 -11.33 -1.30
N GLU A 29 -0.99 -12.49 -0.63
CA GLU A 29 0.10 -12.99 0.22
C GLU A 29 1.41 -13.18 -0.56
N GLY A 30 1.32 -13.63 -1.81
CA GLY A 30 2.48 -13.81 -2.69
C GLY A 30 3.22 -12.51 -3.00
N LEU A 31 2.47 -11.41 -3.21
CA LEU A 31 3.04 -10.07 -3.39
C LEU A 31 3.67 -9.58 -2.09
N ALA A 32 2.96 -9.70 -0.96
CA ALA A 32 3.46 -9.29 0.35
C ALA A 32 4.78 -9.99 0.74
N ARG A 33 5.02 -11.20 0.24
CA ARG A 33 6.29 -11.93 0.48
C ARG A 33 7.46 -11.44 -0.38
N LYS A 34 7.19 -10.82 -1.53
CA LYS A 34 8.21 -10.40 -2.51
C LYS A 34 8.44 -8.89 -2.54
N VAL A 35 7.53 -8.11 -1.99
CA VAL A 35 7.61 -6.65 -1.98
C VAL A 35 8.79 -6.20 -1.10
N ILE A 36 9.56 -5.22 -1.58
CA ILE A 36 10.72 -4.64 -0.89
C ILE A 36 10.42 -3.19 -0.50
N SER A 37 9.79 -2.45 -1.41
CA SER A 37 9.33 -1.07 -1.24
C SER A 37 8.07 -0.84 -2.07
N ALA A 38 7.36 0.25 -1.79
CA ALA A 38 6.26 0.71 -2.62
C ALA A 38 6.48 2.15 -3.05
N SER A 39 5.96 2.51 -4.22
CA SER A 39 5.86 3.90 -4.64
C SER A 39 4.45 4.40 -4.36
N PHE A 40 4.36 5.53 -3.66
CA PHE A 40 3.10 6.20 -3.35
C PHE A 40 3.27 7.70 -3.62
N ASN A 41 2.46 8.26 -4.52
CA ASN A 41 2.54 9.68 -4.92
C ASN A 41 3.97 10.14 -5.27
N ASN A 42 4.71 9.34 -6.05
CA ASN A 42 6.12 9.57 -6.43
C ASN A 42 7.14 9.49 -5.29
N GLU A 43 6.73 9.13 -4.07
CA GLU A 43 7.63 8.86 -2.96
C GLU A 43 7.87 7.35 -2.81
N THR A 44 9.11 6.98 -2.49
CA THR A 44 9.45 5.58 -2.19
C THR A 44 9.30 5.35 -0.71
N LEU A 45 8.37 4.47 -0.34
CA LEU A 45 8.08 4.09 1.03
C LEU A 45 8.58 2.68 1.34
N GLU A 46 8.98 2.48 2.58
CA GLU A 46 9.36 1.17 3.10
C GLU A 46 8.11 0.38 3.52
N LEU A 47 8.26 -0.94 3.68
CA LEU A 47 7.15 -1.83 4.02
C LEU A 47 6.43 -1.47 5.33
N ASN A 48 7.17 -0.91 6.29
CA ASN A 48 6.64 -0.49 7.59
C ASN A 48 6.17 0.96 7.62
N SER A 49 6.37 1.72 6.55
CA SER A 49 5.87 3.09 6.43
C SER A 49 4.35 3.09 6.48
N LYS A 50 3.81 4.07 7.19
CA LYS A 50 2.37 4.28 7.36
C LYS A 50 1.87 5.24 6.30
N LEU A 51 0.70 4.95 5.77
CA LEU A 51 -0.02 5.80 4.83
C LEU A 51 -1.04 6.62 5.62
N ASP A 52 -0.70 7.89 5.84
CA ASP A 52 -1.50 8.85 6.62
C ASP A 52 -2.04 10.01 5.76
N HIS A 53 -1.62 10.09 4.50
CA HIS A 53 -1.83 11.21 3.57
C HIS A 53 -2.41 10.72 2.24
#